data_AF-A0A6G2DEJ7-F1
#
_entry.id   AF-A0A6G2DEJ7-F1
#
_cell.length_a   1.000
_cell.length_b   1.000
_cell.length_c   1.000
_cell.angle_alpha   90.00
_cell.angle_beta   90.00
_cell.angle_gamma   90.00
#
_symmetry.space_group_name_H-M   'P 1'
#
loop_
_entity.id
_entity.type
_entity.pdbx_description
1 polymer ?
#
loop_
_entity_poly.entity_id
_entity_poly.type
_entity_poly.pdbx_seq_one_letter_code
_entity_poly.pdbx_strand_id
1 'polypeptide(L)'
;MVGGVMKKIGTYLVYVLAVVFIMLAFACGTIAFAELGYSAVLAFTFGYAFALLSMYLIFILHELGHAFCGYLTGYRLVAFGLGHFILTKKSGRFHLSRTAILKNVGAQYIGLK
;
A
#
# COMPACT_ATOMS: atom_id res chain seq x y z
N MET A 1 -7.15 -8.46 -33.96
CA MET A 1 -6.85 -7.04 -33.64
C MET A 1 -7.79 -6.42 -32.59
N VAL A 2 -9.03 -6.93 -32.39
CA VAL A 2 -10.02 -6.36 -31.44
C VAL A 2 -9.62 -6.48 -29.95
N GLY A 3 -8.94 -7.57 -29.55
CA GLY A 3 -8.56 -7.80 -28.14
C GLY A 3 -7.54 -6.81 -27.55
N GLY A 4 -6.75 -6.11 -28.38
CA GLY A 4 -5.82 -5.08 -27.91
C GLY A 4 -6.50 -3.74 -27.59
N VAL A 5 -7.55 -3.39 -28.34
CA VAL A 5 -8.30 -2.15 -28.16
C VAL A 5 -9.16 -2.22 -26.90
N MET A 6 -9.85 -3.35 -26.67
CA MET A 6 -10.64 -3.58 -25.45
C MET A 6 -9.78 -3.53 -24.17
N LYS A 7 -8.55 -4.07 -24.22
CA LYS A 7 -7.61 -3.96 -23.09
C LYS A 7 -7.24 -2.51 -22.78
N LYS A 8 -6.95 -1.70 -23.81
CA LYS A 8 -6.63 -0.28 -23.62
C LYS A 8 -7.81 0.50 -23.04
N ILE A 9 -9.02 0.29 -23.55
CA ILE A 9 -10.24 0.93 -23.03
C ILE A 9 -10.44 0.57 -21.55
N GLY A 10 -10.29 -0.71 -21.20
CA GLY A 10 -10.36 -1.15 -19.80
C GLY A 10 -9.32 -0.46 -18.92
N THR A 11 -8.07 -0.34 -19.38
CA THR A 11 -7.02 0.37 -18.64
C THR A 11 -7.36 1.86 -18.44
N TYR A 12 -7.83 2.55 -19.50
CA TYR A 12 -8.24 3.95 -19.38
C TYR A 12 -9.42 4.13 -18.43
N LEU A 13 -10.40 3.23 -18.47
CA LEU A 13 -11.54 3.25 -17.55
C LEU A 13 -11.07 3.11 -16.10
N VAL A 14 -10.16 2.18 -15.82
CA VAL A 14 -9.57 2.03 -14.47
C VAL A 14 -8.84 3.30 -14.05
N TYR A 15 -8.08 3.95 -14.92
CA TYR A 15 -7.42 5.22 -14.59
C TYR A 15 -8.40 6.35 -14.31
N VAL A 16 -9.44 6.50 -15.13
CA VAL A 16 -10.47 7.51 -14.91
C VAL A 16 -11.19 7.28 -13.58
N LEU A 17 -11.60 6.04 -13.29
CA LEU A 17 -12.21 5.70 -12.02
C LEU A 17 -11.28 5.98 -10.84
N ALA A 18 -10.00 5.63 -10.95
CA ALA A 18 -9.02 5.90 -9.90
C ALA A 18 -8.91 7.41 -9.62
N VAL A 19 -8.84 8.25 -10.65
CA VAL A 19 -8.80 9.71 -10.51
C VAL A 19 -10.09 10.23 -9.85
N VAL A 20 -11.26 9.77 -10.29
CA VAL A 20 -12.55 10.18 -9.70
C VAL A 20 -12.63 9.83 -8.22
N PHE A 21 -12.23 8.60 -7.84
CA PHE A 21 -12.23 8.19 -6.43
C PHE A 21 -11.24 8.97 -5.58
N ILE A 22 -10.06 9.30 -6.10
CA ILE A 22 -9.08 10.15 -5.39
C ILE A 22 -9.67 11.55 -5.15
N MET A 23 -10.30 12.15 -6.16
CA MET A 23 -10.92 13.48 -6.03
C MET A 23 -12.11 13.48 -5.06
N LEU A 24 -12.93 12.42 -5.06
CA LEU A 24 -14.02 12.26 -4.10
C LEU A 24 -13.51 12.10 -2.67
N ALA A 25 -12.49 11.27 -2.45
CA ALA A 25 -11.86 11.11 -1.15
C ALA A 25 -11.29 12.44 -0.63
N PHE A 26 -10.69 13.23 -1.52
CA PHE A 26 -10.18 14.55 -1.20
C PHE A 26 -11.29 15.52 -0.79
N ALA A 27 -12.36 15.63 -1.59
CA ALA A 27 -13.50 16.48 -1.27
C ALA A 27 -14.14 16.10 0.08
N CYS A 28 -14.34 14.81 0.32
CA CYS A 28 -14.90 14.29 1.56
C CYS A 28 -14.02 14.62 2.77
N GLY A 29 -12.70 14.45 2.64
CA GLY A 29 -11.73 14.84 3.66
C GLY A 29 -11.79 16.34 3.96
N THR A 30 -11.79 17.19 2.94
CA THR A 30 -11.87 18.66 3.14
C THR A 30 -13.14 19.11 3.83
N ILE A 31 -14.29 18.48 3.51
CA ILE A 31 -15.57 18.77 4.16
C ILE A 31 -15.51 18.36 5.64
N ALA A 32 -15.02 17.15 5.94
CA ALA A 32 -14.93 16.66 7.32
C ALA A 32 -14.07 17.58 8.21
N PHE A 33 -12.93 18.06 7.71
CA PHE A 33 -12.10 19.00 8.47
C PHE A 33 -12.74 20.38 8.62
N ALA A 34 -13.49 20.85 7.62
CA ALA A 34 -14.23 22.11 7.69
C ALA A 34 -15.35 22.05 8.75
N GLU A 35 -16.10 20.95 8.81
CA GLU A 35 -17.13 20.71 9.83
C GLU A 35 -16.56 20.67 11.26
N LEU A 36 -15.31 20.20 11.41
CA LEU A 36 -14.59 20.22 12.68
C LEU A 36 -14.01 21.60 13.03
N GLY A 37 -14.21 22.62 12.20
CA GLY A 37 -13.73 23.98 12.43
C GLY A 37 -12.22 24.17 12.21
N TYR A 38 -11.55 23.22 11.58
CA TYR A 38 -10.12 23.33 11.29
C TYR A 38 -9.85 24.24 10.09
N SER A 39 -8.71 24.94 10.13
CA SER A 39 -8.29 25.76 9.00
C SER A 39 -7.94 24.87 7.79
N ALA A 40 -8.14 25.40 6.58
CA ALA A 40 -7.76 24.71 5.36
C ALA A 40 -6.27 24.29 5.40
N VAL A 41 -5.38 25.16 5.89
CA VAL A 41 -3.95 24.83 6.03
C VAL A 41 -3.73 23.58 6.89
N LEU A 42 -4.45 23.43 8.00
CA LEU A 42 -4.32 22.25 8.85
C LEU A 42 -4.91 21.00 8.19
N ALA A 43 -6.09 21.13 7.57
CA ALA A 43 -6.73 20.05 6.83
C ALA A 43 -5.84 19.51 5.70
N PHE A 44 -5.18 20.41 4.97
CA PHE A 44 -4.26 20.04 3.89
C PHE A 44 -2.96 19.46 4.43
N THR A 45 -2.30 20.11 5.40
CA THR A 45 -0.98 19.66 5.88
C THR A 45 -1.08 18.36 6.67
N PHE A 46 -1.90 18.33 7.72
CA PHE A 46 -2.04 17.14 8.56
C PHE A 46 -2.83 16.04 7.84
N GLY A 47 -3.91 16.38 7.14
CA GLY A 47 -4.73 15.40 6.43
C GLY A 47 -3.94 14.69 5.32
N TYR A 48 -3.17 15.41 4.49
CA TYR A 48 -2.35 14.76 3.46
C TYR A 48 -1.15 14.03 4.02
N ALA A 49 -0.45 14.61 5.00
CA ALA A 49 0.65 13.90 5.64
C ALA A 49 0.14 12.58 6.23
N PHE A 50 -1.00 12.61 6.92
CA PHE A 50 -1.63 11.41 7.47
C PHE A 50 -2.06 10.43 6.38
N ALA A 51 -2.70 10.89 5.30
CA ALA A 51 -3.12 10.02 4.19
C ALA A 51 -1.93 9.37 3.44
N LEU A 52 -0.83 10.09 3.28
CA LEU A 52 0.39 9.55 2.65
C LEU A 52 1.12 8.59 3.59
N LEU A 53 1.21 8.91 4.89
CA LEU A 53 1.78 8.01 5.88
C LEU A 53 0.92 6.75 6.08
N SER A 54 -0.41 6.89 6.02
CA SER A 54 -1.32 5.76 6.19
C SER A 54 -1.18 4.74 5.07
N MET A 55 -0.76 5.15 3.86
CA MET A 55 -0.46 4.21 2.78
C MET A 55 0.64 3.20 3.17
N TYR A 56 1.72 3.65 3.82
CA TYR A 56 2.74 2.75 4.35
C TYR A 56 2.17 1.83 5.42
N LEU A 57 1.33 2.37 6.30
CA LEU A 57 0.72 1.62 7.40
C LEU A 57 -0.24 0.53 6.89
N ILE A 58 -1.03 0.85 5.86
CA ILE A 58 -1.94 -0.07 5.17
C ILE A 58 -1.13 -1.20 4.53
N PHE A 59 -0.05 -0.90 3.81
CA PHE A 59 0.80 -1.94 3.24
C PHE A 59 1.43 -2.83 4.31
N ILE A 60 1.95 -2.24 5.39
CA ILE A 60 2.50 -3.01 6.50
C ILE A 60 1.43 -3.95 7.07
N LEU A 61 0.24 -3.42 7.36
CA LEU A 61 -0.84 -4.21 7.94
C LEU A 61 -1.34 -5.30 6.98
N HIS A 62 -1.43 -5.01 5.69
CA HIS A 62 -1.85 -5.95 4.65
C HIS A 62 -0.89 -7.15 4.57
N GLU A 63 0.40 -6.88 4.44
CA GLU A 63 1.45 -7.90 4.33
C GLU A 63 1.67 -8.65 5.65
N LEU A 64 1.49 -7.99 6.80
CA LEU A 64 1.46 -8.65 8.11
C LEU A 64 0.24 -9.57 8.28
N GLY A 65 -0.93 -9.19 7.74
CA GLY A 65 -2.11 -10.03 7.72
C GLY A 65 -1.85 -11.33 6.94
N HIS A 66 -1.21 -11.22 5.76
CA HIS A 66 -0.75 -12.38 5.01
C HIS A 66 0.29 -13.21 5.76
N ALA A 67 1.20 -12.58 6.52
CA ALA A 67 2.15 -13.28 7.38
C ALA A 67 1.48 -14.05 8.52
N PHE A 68 0.46 -13.46 9.14
CA PHE A 68 -0.30 -14.07 10.21
C PHE A 68 -1.14 -15.26 9.70
N CYS A 69 -1.91 -15.06 8.63
CA CYS A 69 -2.69 -16.12 7.98
C CYS A 69 -1.78 -17.22 7.41
N GLY A 70 -0.64 -16.84 6.84
CA GLY A 70 0.39 -17.77 6.37
C GLY A 70 0.93 -18.63 7.51
N TYR A 71 1.26 -18.01 8.66
CA TYR A 71 1.73 -18.74 9.83
C TYR A 71 0.71 -19.77 10.32
N LEU A 72 -0.57 -19.41 10.37
CA LEU A 72 -1.65 -20.33 10.75
C LEU A 72 -1.83 -21.51 9.77
N THR A 73 -1.40 -21.34 8.50
CA THR A 73 -1.54 -22.34 7.43
C THR A 73 -0.23 -23.05 7.08
N GLY A 74 0.83 -22.88 7.88
CA GLY A 74 2.13 -23.55 7.69
C GLY A 74 3.11 -22.84 6.75
N TYR A 75 2.82 -21.60 6.34
CA TYR A 75 3.73 -20.75 5.57
C TYR A 75 4.50 -19.79 6.47
N ARG A 76 5.80 -19.60 6.19
CA ARG A 76 6.65 -18.69 6.95
C ARG A 76 7.07 -17.50 6.10
N LEU A 77 6.89 -16.30 6.66
CA LEU A 77 7.41 -15.04 6.09
C LEU A 77 8.95 -15.04 6.09
N VAL A 78 9.55 -14.81 4.93
CA VAL A 78 11.01 -14.86 4.71
C VAL A 78 11.57 -13.49 4.34
N ALA A 79 10.82 -12.70 3.59
CA ALA A 79 11.17 -11.33 3.29
C ALA A 79 9.92 -10.45 3.28
N PHE A 80 10.07 -9.19 3.67
CA PHE A 80 9.03 -8.19 3.67
C PHE A 80 9.60 -6.91 3.06
N GLY A 81 9.09 -6.53 1.89
CA GLY A 81 9.52 -5.32 1.19
C GLY A 81 8.57 -4.15 1.44
N LEU A 82 9.12 -3.02 1.92
CA LEU A 82 8.41 -1.76 2.11
C LEU A 82 9.17 -0.63 1.40
N GLY A 83 8.78 -0.34 0.16
CA GLY A 83 9.43 0.69 -0.66
C GLY A 83 10.91 0.37 -0.92
N HIS A 84 11.81 1.14 -0.31
CA HIS A 84 13.27 0.97 -0.43
C HIS A 84 13.88 0.03 0.61
N PHE A 85 13.08 -0.43 1.57
CA PHE A 85 13.53 -1.26 2.67
C PHE A 85 13.05 -2.68 2.46
N ILE A 86 13.93 -3.65 2.66
CA ILE A 86 13.56 -5.07 2.73
C ILE A 86 13.99 -5.60 4.08
N LEU A 87 13.03 -6.17 4.80
CA LEU A 87 13.24 -6.89 6.04
C LEU A 87 13.31 -8.39 5.72
N THR A 88 14.49 -9.00 5.79
CA THR A 88 14.69 -10.43 5.53
C THR A 88 14.87 -11.20 6.84
N LYS A 89 14.25 -12.37 6.96
CA LYS A 89 14.39 -13.25 8.12
C LYS A 89 15.45 -14.32 7.82
N LYS A 90 16.71 -14.08 8.23
CA LYS A 90 17.80 -15.08 8.16
C LYS A 90 18.05 -15.69 9.54
N SER A 91 18.05 -17.02 9.62
CA SER A 91 18.42 -17.78 10.84
C SER A 91 17.74 -17.31 12.14
N GLY A 92 16.46 -16.94 12.06
CA GLY A 92 15.67 -16.49 13.21
C GLY A 92 15.77 -15.00 13.56
N ARG A 93 16.66 -14.23 12.90
CA ARG A 93 16.79 -12.78 13.09
C ARG A 93 16.29 -12.00 11.88
N PHE A 94 15.70 -10.84 12.12
CA PHE A 94 15.27 -9.91 11.08
C PHE A 94 16.43 -8.97 10.73
N HIS A 95 16.80 -8.94 9.46
CA HIS A 95 17.82 -8.05 8.91
C HIS A 95 17.15 -7.04 7.98
N LEU A 96 17.26 -5.76 8.35
CA LEU A 96 16.84 -4.65 7.50
C LEU A 96 17.97 -4.34 6.50
N SER A 97 17.66 -4.39 5.22
CA SER A 97 18.58 -4.02 4.15
C SER A 97 17.90 -3.01 3.21
N ARG A 98 18.65 -2.01 2.75
CA ARG A 98 18.18 -1.06 1.75
C ARG A 98 18.57 -1.57 0.38
N THR A 99 17.60 -1.83 -0.49
CA THR A 99 17.86 -2.31 -1.85
C THR A 99 17.73 -1.16 -2.83
N ALA A 100 18.72 -1.01 -3.71
CA ALA A 100 18.74 0.03 -4.75
C ALA A 100 17.75 -0.23 -5.90
N ILE A 101 17.02 -1.35 -5.86
CA ILE A 101 16.12 -1.81 -6.92
C ILE A 101 14.75 -2.07 -6.30
N LEU A 102 13.75 -1.29 -6.71
CA LEU A 102 12.30 -1.42 -6.44
C LEU A 102 11.72 -2.72 -7.06
N LYS A 103 12.37 -3.86 -6.87
CA LYS A 103 11.93 -5.13 -7.46
C LYS A 103 10.90 -5.88 -6.63
N ASN A 104 10.70 -5.53 -5.36
CA ASN A 104 9.74 -6.21 -4.49
C ASN A 104 9.09 -5.23 -3.50
N VAL A 105 7.91 -4.72 -3.84
CA VAL A 105 6.95 -4.22 -2.84
C VAL A 105 6.06 -5.41 -2.52
N GLY A 106 6.14 -5.92 -1.28
CA GLY A 106 5.37 -7.10 -0.86
C GLY A 106 6.20 -8.13 -0.10
N ALA A 107 5.50 -9.08 0.51
CA ALA A 107 6.10 -10.16 1.28
C ALA A 107 6.37 -11.43 0.45
N GLN A 108 7.42 -12.16 0.83
CA GLN A 108 7.76 -13.47 0.30
C GLN A 108 7.58 -14.55 1.35
N TYR A 109 6.94 -15.65 0.94
CA TYR A 109 6.56 -16.77 1.78
C TYR A 109 7.22 -18.05 1.29
N ILE A 110 7.69 -18.89 2.22
CA ILE A 110 8.12 -20.26 1.93
C ILE A 110 7.22 -21.19 2.74
N GLY A 111 6.60 -22.17 2.07
CA GLY A 111 5.83 -23.21 2.72
C GLY A 111 6.74 -24.17 3.47
N LEU A 112 6.42 -24.45 4.73
CA LEU A 112 7.04 -25.55 5.47
C LEU A 112 6.28 -26.82 5.07
N LYS A 113 6.89 -27.65 4.22
CA LYS A 113 6.46 -29.03 4.03
C LYS A 113 7.01 -29.88 5.16
#